data_AF-A0A9Q1IK07-F1
#
_entry.id   AF-A0A9Q1IK07-F1
#
_cell.length_a   1.000
_cell.length_b   1.000
_cell.length_c   1.000
_cell.angle_alpha   90.00
_cell.angle_beta   90.00
_cell.angle_gamma   90.00
#
_symmetry.space_group_name_H-M   'P 1'
#
loop_
_entity.id
_entity.type
_entity.pdbx_description
1 polymer ?
#
loop_
_entity_poly.entity_id
_entity_poly.type
_entity_poly.pdbx_seq_one_letter_code
_entity_poly.pdbx_strand_id
1 'polypeptide(L)'
;MIPFKGKFSGIRQYMKGKPHPWGFKVWARTGISGILCDFDVYQGSVQEEKELKKQGRGSFDFRVEQTHNICAVRWYDNRAVTLLSTFDGPQPVDKITRWDKSAKHYVEVSRPSIVKTYNRFMGGIDLLDSFTAKYKFHIRSMRWYLTILWHTIILGVVNAWLQYKRDCKTLQIPEKEVMNRRHFQAQLATSLIQTNTMKRGRPSMDESRAPRAAMARSAPPPDVRRDNVGHLPMKVEKRGRCVHCKDGYTTTACIECDVRLCFNDHNNCFHQFHT
;
A
#
# COMPACT_ATOMS: atom_id res chain seq x y z
N MET A 1 12.78 0.92 -0.61
CA MET A 1 13.79 -0.17 -0.43
C MET A 1 13.18 -1.24 0.46
N ILE A 2 13.43 -2.52 0.18
CA ILE A 2 12.93 -3.62 1.01
C ILE A 2 14.08 -4.20 1.86
N PRO A 3 14.11 -3.97 3.19
CA PRO A 3 15.19 -4.48 4.04
C PRO A 3 15.21 -6.01 4.09
N PHE A 4 16.39 -6.62 3.96
CA PHE A 4 16.57 -8.07 4.04
C PHE A 4 17.97 -8.44 4.54
N LYS A 5 18.03 -9.33 5.53
CA LYS A 5 19.29 -9.74 6.20
C LYS A 5 19.76 -11.17 5.84
N GLY A 6 19.00 -11.91 5.03
CA GLY A 6 19.35 -13.28 4.65
C GLY A 6 20.60 -13.36 3.76
N LYS A 7 21.25 -14.53 3.74
CA LYS A 7 22.56 -14.75 3.11
C LYS A 7 22.55 -14.78 1.57
N PHE A 8 21.38 -14.90 0.93
CA PHE A 8 21.29 -15.14 -0.53
C PHE A 8 20.35 -14.16 -1.26
N SER A 9 20.91 -13.47 -2.26
CA SER A 9 20.27 -13.14 -3.55
C SER A 9 21.28 -12.34 -4.39
N GLY A 10 21.55 -12.73 -5.65
CA GLY A 10 22.41 -11.95 -6.56
C GLY A 10 21.94 -10.50 -6.79
N ILE A 11 20.71 -10.19 -6.39
CA ILE A 11 20.08 -8.87 -6.48
C ILE A 11 20.10 -8.07 -5.15
N ARG A 12 20.74 -8.59 -4.09
CA ARG A 12 20.85 -7.89 -2.79
C ARG A 12 21.82 -6.74 -2.93
N GLN A 13 21.43 -5.56 -2.47
CA GLN A 13 22.23 -4.35 -2.57
C GLN A 13 22.54 -3.78 -1.19
N TYR A 14 23.75 -3.23 -1.04
CA TYR A 14 24.10 -2.37 0.06
C TYR A 14 23.82 -0.91 -0.32
N MET A 15 23.05 -0.20 0.50
CA MET A 15 22.66 1.19 0.27
C MET A 15 23.03 2.03 1.50
N LYS A 16 24.16 2.73 1.40
CA LYS A 16 24.68 3.63 2.45
C LYS A 16 23.68 4.74 2.77
N GLY A 17 23.55 5.08 4.06
CA GLY A 17 22.69 6.19 4.54
C GLY A 17 21.22 5.84 4.75
N LYS A 18 20.81 4.59 4.50
CA LYS A 18 19.46 4.11 4.80
C LYS A 18 19.40 3.46 6.20
N PRO A 19 18.27 3.55 6.95
CA PRO A 19 18.16 2.99 8.30
C PRO A 19 18.49 1.49 8.38
N HIS A 20 18.18 0.76 7.30
CA HIS A 20 18.60 -0.61 7.09
C HIS A 20 19.40 -0.68 5.77
N PRO A 21 20.74 -0.74 5.83
CA PRO A 21 21.57 -0.62 4.64
C PRO A 21 21.51 -1.82 3.68
N TRP A 22 21.14 -3.01 4.18
CA TRP A 22 21.08 -4.23 3.40
C TRP A 22 19.65 -4.58 3.00
N GLY A 23 19.41 -4.76 1.70
CA GLY A 23 18.09 -5.12 1.19
C GLY A 23 17.99 -5.16 -0.34
N PHE A 24 16.76 -5.16 -0.83
CA PHE A 24 16.44 -5.06 -2.25
C PHE A 24 16.21 -3.61 -2.64
N LYS A 25 16.90 -3.17 -3.70
CA LYS A 25 16.61 -1.90 -4.35
C LYS A 25 15.38 -2.10 -5.24
N VAL A 26 14.42 -1.19 -5.13
CA VAL A 26 13.17 -1.22 -5.89
C VAL A 26 12.99 0.16 -6.48
N TRP A 27 12.70 0.22 -7.77
CA TRP A 27 12.33 1.43 -8.48
C TRP A 27 10.82 1.52 -8.44
N ALA A 28 10.28 2.70 -8.17
CA ALA A 28 8.85 2.89 -8.00
C ALA A 28 8.43 4.18 -8.69
N ARG A 29 7.32 4.11 -9.44
CA ARG A 29 6.64 5.25 -10.03
C ARG A 29 5.40 5.55 -9.21
N THR A 30 5.34 6.75 -8.64
CA THR A 30 4.23 7.16 -7.77
C THR A 30 3.60 8.45 -8.27
N GLY A 31 2.30 8.60 -8.02
CA GLY A 31 1.64 9.89 -8.12
C GLY A 31 2.00 10.79 -6.93
N ILE A 32 1.67 12.07 -7.03
CA ILE A 32 1.99 13.10 -6.02
C ILE A 32 1.38 12.76 -4.66
N SER A 33 0.23 12.08 -4.64
CA SER A 33 -0.44 11.63 -3.41
C SER A 33 0.20 10.39 -2.77
N GLY A 34 1.29 9.86 -3.35
CA GLY A 34 1.94 8.63 -2.92
C GLY A 34 1.26 7.34 -3.39
N ILE A 35 0.32 7.42 -4.35
CA ILE A 35 -0.23 6.20 -4.98
C ILE A 35 0.84 5.57 -5.86
N LEU A 36 1.13 4.31 -5.62
CA LEU A 36 2.03 3.54 -6.45
C LEU A 36 1.34 3.15 -7.77
N CYS A 37 1.91 3.58 -8.89
CA CYS A 37 1.42 3.24 -10.22
C CYS A 37 2.14 2.01 -10.77
N ASP A 38 3.44 1.90 -10.52
CA ASP A 38 4.28 0.81 -11.03
C ASP A 38 5.55 0.67 -10.16
N PHE A 39 6.12 -0.53 -10.11
CA PHE A 39 7.41 -0.75 -9.48
C PHE A 39 8.16 -1.93 -10.11
N ASP A 40 9.49 -1.83 -10.07
CA ASP A 40 10.36 -2.88 -10.56
C ASP A 40 11.49 -3.16 -9.55
N VAL A 41 11.83 -4.43 -9.38
CA VAL A 41 12.91 -4.86 -8.49
C VAL A 41 14.20 -4.75 -9.25
N TYR A 42 15.15 -3.99 -8.72
CA TYR A 42 16.46 -3.84 -9.36
C TYR A 42 17.19 -5.19 -9.37
N GLN A 43 17.50 -5.68 -10.57
CA GLN A 43 18.10 -7.01 -10.78
C GLN A 43 19.64 -6.99 -10.88
N GLY A 44 20.28 -5.84 -10.68
CA GLY A 44 21.71 -5.65 -10.94
C GLY A 44 21.97 -4.71 -12.11
N SER A 45 23.23 -4.37 -12.37
CA SER A 45 23.61 -3.57 -13.53
C SER A 45 23.75 -4.45 -14.76
N VAL A 46 23.37 -3.93 -15.92
CA VAL A 46 23.81 -4.49 -17.20
C VAL A 46 25.28 -4.11 -17.39
N GLN A 47 26.12 -5.13 -17.52
CA GLN A 47 27.59 -5.13 -17.64
C GLN A 47 28.40 -4.45 -16.52
N GLU A 48 29.52 -5.08 -16.17
CA GLU A 48 30.46 -4.60 -15.17
C GLU A 48 31.37 -3.50 -15.75
N GLU A 49 31.71 -2.53 -14.89
CA GLU A 49 32.68 -1.45 -15.12
C GLU A 49 34.03 -1.93 -15.74
N LYS A 50 34.39 -3.21 -15.55
CA LYS A 50 35.58 -3.85 -16.14
C LYS A 50 35.48 -4.09 -17.66
N GLU A 51 34.30 -4.34 -18.21
CA GLU A 51 34.11 -4.54 -19.66
C GLU A 51 34.08 -3.19 -20.40
N LEU A 52 33.50 -2.16 -19.79
CA LEU A 52 33.52 -0.78 -20.33
C LEU A 52 34.94 -0.18 -20.37
N LYS A 53 35.81 -0.57 -19.42
CA LYS A 53 37.24 -0.17 -19.41
C LYS A 53 38.05 -0.75 -20.57
N LYS A 54 37.65 -1.90 -21.13
CA LYS A 54 38.32 -2.51 -22.31
C LYS A 54 38.04 -1.75 -23.61
N GLN A 55 36.99 -0.93 -23.66
CA GLN A 55 36.56 -0.23 -24.87
C GLN A 55 37.16 1.18 -25.05
N GLY A 56 38.02 1.62 -24.12
CA GLY A 56 38.81 2.84 -24.27
C GLY A 56 38.14 4.12 -23.72
N ARG A 57 38.89 5.22 -23.71
CA ARG A 57 38.46 6.51 -23.15
C ARG A 57 37.48 7.19 -24.12
N GLY A 58 36.19 7.19 -23.80
CA GLY A 58 35.14 7.74 -24.65
C GLY A 58 33.90 6.85 -24.77
N SER A 59 33.89 5.66 -24.16
CA SER A 59 32.71 4.79 -24.15
C SER A 59 31.59 5.39 -23.30
N PHE A 60 30.42 5.55 -23.91
CA PHE A 60 29.17 5.93 -23.25
C PHE A 60 28.13 4.85 -23.59
N ASP A 61 27.36 4.41 -22.59
CA ASP A 61 26.15 3.65 -22.84
C ASP A 61 24.96 4.59 -22.70
N PHE A 62 24.08 4.56 -23.69
CA PHE A 62 22.94 5.44 -23.82
C PHE A 62 21.76 4.64 -24.35
N ARG A 63 20.57 4.88 -23.79
CA ARG A 63 19.31 4.47 -24.42
C ARG A 63 18.65 5.71 -25.00
N VAL A 64 18.33 5.65 -26.28
CA VAL A 64 17.54 6.66 -26.98
C VAL A 64 16.12 6.12 -27.13
N GLU A 65 15.15 6.96 -26.77
CA GLU A 65 13.81 6.88 -27.35
C GLU A 65 13.73 7.97 -28.43
N GLN A 66 13.53 7.57 -29.69
CA GLN A 66 13.83 8.39 -30.88
C GLN A 66 12.70 9.36 -31.30
N THR A 67 11.73 9.66 -30.45
CA THR A 67 10.48 10.32 -30.89
C THR A 67 9.97 11.49 -30.05
N HIS A 68 10.62 11.89 -28.95
CA HIS A 68 10.04 12.90 -28.04
C HIS A 68 11.02 14.01 -27.64
N ASN A 69 10.50 15.23 -27.49
CA ASN A 69 11.20 16.47 -27.08
C ASN A 69 11.78 16.38 -25.65
N ILE A 70 12.83 15.58 -25.45
CA ILE A 70 13.51 15.40 -24.17
C ILE A 70 14.56 16.49 -23.96
N CYS A 71 14.46 17.26 -22.88
CA CYS A 71 15.43 18.24 -22.40
C CYS A 71 16.24 17.68 -21.23
N ALA A 72 17.56 17.59 -21.38
CA ALA A 72 18.49 17.23 -20.30
C ALA A 72 19.13 18.50 -19.73
N VAL A 73 18.99 18.74 -18.42
CA VAL A 73 19.53 19.90 -17.72
C VAL A 73 20.43 19.44 -16.59
N ARG A 74 21.71 19.82 -16.64
CA ARG A 74 22.64 19.60 -15.53
C ARG A 74 22.77 20.89 -14.73
N TRP A 75 22.31 20.86 -13.49
CA TRP A 75 22.35 21.98 -12.55
C TRP A 75 23.39 21.71 -11.46
N TYR A 76 24.20 22.72 -11.14
CA TYR A 76 25.25 22.63 -10.13
C TYR A 76 24.91 23.54 -8.96
N ASP A 77 24.94 22.96 -7.76
CA ASP A 77 24.84 23.66 -6.49
C ASP A 77 26.01 23.17 -5.61
N ASN A 78 25.78 22.31 -4.61
CA ASN A 78 26.85 21.65 -3.85
C ASN A 78 27.41 20.38 -4.53
N ARG A 79 26.63 19.78 -5.43
CA ARG A 79 26.98 18.64 -6.29
C ARG A 79 26.24 18.78 -7.62
N ALA A 80 26.81 18.26 -8.70
CA ALA A 80 26.14 18.26 -9.99
C ALA A 80 24.90 17.34 -9.96
N VAL A 81 23.74 17.89 -10.34
CA VAL A 81 22.48 17.16 -10.51
C VAL A 81 22.13 17.18 -11.98
N THR A 82 22.02 16.02 -12.61
CA THR A 82 21.53 15.89 -13.99
C THR A 82 20.06 15.52 -13.95
N LEU A 83 19.22 16.34 -14.57
CA LEU A 83 17.78 16.16 -14.73
C LEU A 83 17.48 15.93 -16.22
N LEU A 84 16.43 15.14 -16.49
CA LEU A 84 15.97 14.85 -17.84
C LEU A 84 14.44 14.96 -17.83
N SER A 85 13.86 15.70 -18.77
CA SER A 85 12.45 16.08 -18.76
C SER A 85 11.93 16.30 -20.17
N THR A 86 10.75 15.78 -20.48
CA THR A 86 10.02 16.06 -21.73
C THR A 86 9.04 17.21 -21.63
N PHE A 87 8.81 17.73 -20.42
CA PHE A 87 7.71 18.64 -20.11
C PHE A 87 8.17 20.04 -19.67
N ASP A 88 9.30 20.10 -18.97
CA ASP A 88 9.78 21.32 -18.32
C ASP A 88 11.26 21.52 -18.61
N GLY A 89 11.63 22.77 -18.88
CA GLY A 89 12.95 23.19 -19.33
C GLY A 89 13.69 24.04 -18.29
N PRO A 90 14.82 24.66 -18.67
CA PRO A 90 15.60 25.49 -17.76
C PRO A 90 14.93 26.83 -17.43
N GLN A 91 14.05 27.34 -18.30
CA GLN A 91 13.35 28.61 -18.12
C GLN A 91 11.90 28.40 -17.66
N PRO A 92 11.31 29.35 -16.90
CA PRO A 92 11.94 30.54 -16.32
C PRO A 92 12.89 30.18 -15.16
N VAL A 93 13.91 31.00 -14.93
CA VAL A 93 14.87 30.82 -13.83
C VAL A 93 14.37 31.59 -12.61
N ASP A 94 14.11 30.87 -11.52
CA ASP A 94 13.70 31.46 -10.24
C ASP A 94 14.90 31.63 -9.32
N LYS A 95 14.88 32.62 -8.43
CA LYS A 95 15.86 32.74 -7.34
C LYS A 95 15.33 32.05 -6.07
N ILE A 96 16.17 31.27 -5.40
CA ILE A 96 15.84 30.68 -4.09
C ILE A 96 16.92 30.99 -3.06
N THR A 97 16.51 31.15 -1.81
CA THR A 97 17.43 31.27 -0.69
C THR A 97 17.89 29.88 -0.22
N ARG A 98 19.20 29.69 -0.11
CA ARG A 98 19.83 28.46 0.39
C ARG A 98 20.88 28.80 1.42
N TRP A 99 21.01 27.96 2.44
CA TRP A 99 22.05 28.12 3.44
C TRP A 99 23.40 27.67 2.87
N ASP A 100 24.37 28.57 2.81
CA ASP A 100 25.75 28.21 2.48
C ASP A 100 26.50 27.84 3.77
N LYS A 101 27.04 26.62 3.81
CA LYS A 101 27.83 26.14 4.97
C LYS A 101 29.17 26.86 5.09
N SER A 102 29.76 27.27 3.97
CA SER A 102 31.05 27.97 3.94
C SER A 102 30.89 29.41 4.42
N ALA A 103 29.88 30.09 3.91
CA ALA A 103 29.62 31.50 4.22
C ALA A 103 28.75 31.73 5.47
N LYS A 104 28.17 30.67 6.06
CA LYS A 104 27.29 30.69 7.26
C LYS A 104 26.16 31.73 7.20
N HIS A 105 25.64 31.99 6.01
CA HIS A 105 24.46 32.83 5.81
C HIS A 105 23.62 32.30 4.63
N TYR A 106 22.42 32.85 4.46
CA TYR A 106 21.56 32.51 3.33
C TYR A 106 21.99 33.27 2.07
N VAL A 107 22.28 32.53 1.01
CA VAL A 107 22.65 33.07 -0.31
C VAL A 107 21.51 32.84 -1.29
N GLU A 108 21.27 33.80 -2.18
CA GLU A 108 20.34 33.64 -3.30
C GLU A 108 21.01 32.87 -4.45
N VAL A 109 20.44 31.73 -4.80
CA VAL A 109 20.92 30.86 -5.89
C VAL A 109 19.87 30.80 -6.98
N SER A 110 20.30 30.97 -8.24
CA SER A 110 19.45 30.79 -9.41
C SER A 110 19.13 29.31 -9.63
N ARG A 111 17.83 28.98 -9.62
CA ARG A 111 17.28 27.65 -9.80
C ARG A 111 16.45 27.59 -11.09
N PRO A 112 16.79 26.68 -12.02
CA PRO A 112 15.99 26.41 -13.21
C PRO A 112 14.56 25.90 -12.89
N SER A 113 13.57 26.22 -13.73
CA SER A 113 12.17 25.75 -13.59
C SER A 113 12.07 24.24 -13.39
N ILE A 114 12.78 23.46 -14.21
CA ILE A 114 12.85 21.99 -14.10
C ILE A 114 13.20 21.49 -12.69
N VAL A 115 14.08 22.19 -11.96
CA VAL A 115 14.45 21.83 -10.59
C VAL A 115 13.32 22.13 -9.60
N LYS A 116 12.56 23.22 -9.82
CA LYS A 116 11.37 23.55 -9.03
C LYS A 116 10.29 22.49 -9.21
N THR A 117 10.00 22.13 -10.46
CA THR A 117 8.99 21.12 -10.80
C THR A 117 9.39 19.74 -10.28
N TYR A 118 10.65 19.36 -10.40
CA TYR A 118 11.18 18.12 -9.80
C TYR A 118 10.96 18.11 -8.28
N ASN A 119 11.39 19.16 -7.57
CA ASN A 119 11.22 19.24 -6.10
C ASN A 119 9.75 19.24 -5.67
N ARG A 120 8.85 19.80 -6.49
CA ARG A 120 7.40 19.81 -6.21
C ARG A 120 6.81 18.40 -6.24
N PHE A 121 7.25 17.55 -7.17
CA PHE A 121 6.63 16.25 -7.42
C PHE A 121 7.43 15.05 -6.87
N MET A 122 8.70 15.22 -6.50
CA MET A 122 9.54 14.13 -5.97
C MET A 122 9.01 13.52 -4.67
N GLY A 123 8.24 14.27 -3.88
CA GLY A 123 7.77 13.86 -2.54
C GLY A 123 6.79 12.68 -2.53
N GLY A 124 6.20 12.30 -3.68
CA GLY A 124 5.27 11.16 -3.75
C GLY A 124 5.91 9.84 -3.31
N ILE A 125 7.19 9.63 -3.66
CA ILE A 125 7.93 8.42 -3.29
C ILE A 125 8.22 8.40 -1.78
N ASP A 126 8.59 9.54 -1.21
CA ASP A 126 8.84 9.66 0.23
C ASP A 126 7.55 9.48 1.04
N LEU A 127 6.42 9.97 0.54
CA LEU A 127 5.10 9.71 1.12
C LEU A 127 4.77 8.21 1.11
N LEU A 128 4.97 7.52 -0.02
CA LEU A 128 4.78 6.08 -0.09
C LEU A 128 5.69 5.31 0.87
N ASP A 129 6.98 5.69 0.97
CA ASP A 129 7.93 5.06 1.89
C ASP A 129 7.50 5.29 3.34
N SER A 130 7.03 6.50 3.67
CA SER A 130 6.48 6.84 5.00
C SER A 130 5.23 6.01 5.33
N PHE A 131 4.33 5.83 4.35
CA PHE A 131 3.14 5.00 4.52
C PHE A 131 3.55 3.55 4.73
N THR A 132 4.48 3.03 3.94
CA THR A 132 4.94 1.65 4.08
C THR A 132 5.62 1.40 5.43
N ALA A 133 6.38 2.37 5.93
CA ALA A 133 7.12 2.26 7.19
C ALA A 133 6.22 2.23 8.43
N LYS A 134 5.15 3.04 8.46
CA LYS A 134 4.32 3.24 9.68
C LYS A 134 3.56 2.00 10.15
N TYR A 135 3.08 1.16 9.23
CA TYR A 135 2.32 -0.06 9.53
C TYR A 135 2.95 -1.27 8.86
N LYS A 136 4.26 -1.44 9.08
CA LYS A 136 5.02 -2.56 8.51
C LYS A 136 4.78 -3.85 9.30
N PHE A 137 4.43 -4.93 8.61
CA PHE A 137 4.37 -6.26 9.23
C PHE A 137 5.78 -6.83 9.39
N HIS A 138 6.18 -7.13 10.62
CA HIS A 138 7.49 -7.76 10.86
C HIS A 138 7.38 -9.27 10.69
N ILE A 139 7.67 -9.75 9.49
CA ILE A 139 7.77 -11.19 9.20
C ILE A 139 9.24 -11.56 9.14
N ARG A 140 9.70 -12.38 10.10
CA ARG A 140 11.05 -12.96 10.07
C ARG A 140 11.03 -14.13 9.10
N SER A 141 11.53 -13.92 7.89
CA SER A 141 11.76 -14.99 6.92
C SER A 141 13.16 -14.89 6.35
N MET A 142 13.81 -16.03 6.18
CA MET A 142 15.09 -16.16 5.48
C MET A 142 14.91 -16.37 3.96
N ARG A 143 13.66 -16.55 3.51
CA ARG A 143 13.30 -16.69 2.09
C ARG A 143 13.11 -15.29 1.50
N TRP A 144 14.00 -14.89 0.60
CA TRP A 144 14.03 -13.54 0.04
C TRP A 144 12.74 -13.15 -0.69
N TYR A 145 12.19 -14.07 -1.50
CA TYR A 145 10.99 -13.82 -2.31
C TYR A 145 9.75 -13.52 -1.45
N LEU A 146 9.65 -14.12 -0.25
CA LEU A 146 8.58 -13.80 0.69
C LEU A 146 8.67 -12.36 1.16
N THR A 147 9.88 -11.81 1.32
CA THR A 147 10.06 -10.41 1.72
C THR A 147 9.54 -9.46 0.64
N ILE A 148 9.76 -9.78 -0.64
CA ILE A 148 9.22 -9.02 -1.77
C ILE A 148 7.70 -9.15 -1.82
N LEU A 149 7.17 -10.37 -1.74
CA LEU A 149 5.73 -10.62 -1.74
C LEU A 149 5.00 -9.83 -0.65
N TRP A 150 5.49 -9.87 0.59
CA TRP A 150 4.88 -9.15 1.70
C TRP A 150 4.96 -7.63 1.52
N HIS A 151 6.06 -7.13 0.93
CA HIS A 151 6.15 -5.72 0.59
C HIS A 151 5.10 -5.34 -0.47
N THR A 152 4.93 -6.14 -1.51
CA THR A 152 3.89 -5.93 -2.54
C THR A 152 2.49 -5.91 -1.93
N ILE A 153 2.19 -6.80 -0.99
CA ILE A 153 0.90 -6.81 -0.27
C ILE A 153 0.72 -5.50 0.53
N ILE A 154 1.75 -5.05 1.25
CA ILE A 154 1.69 -3.77 1.99
C ILE A 154 1.43 -2.60 1.04
N LEU A 155 2.11 -2.56 -0.10
CA LEU A 155 1.90 -1.54 -1.14
C LEU A 155 0.47 -1.58 -1.67
N GLY A 156 -0.08 -2.78 -1.94
CA GLY A 156 -1.47 -2.96 -2.34
C GLY A 156 -2.47 -2.42 -1.31
N VAL A 157 -2.24 -2.69 -0.02
CA VAL A 157 -3.08 -2.16 1.07
C VAL A 157 -2.99 -0.63 1.17
N VAL A 158 -1.80 -0.05 0.98
CA VAL A 158 -1.62 1.42 0.96
C VAL A 158 -2.35 2.03 -0.23
N ASN A 159 -2.23 1.44 -1.42
CA ASN A 159 -2.95 1.89 -2.61
C ASN A 159 -4.47 1.80 -2.42
N ALA A 160 -4.99 0.70 -1.88
CA ALA A 160 -6.40 0.53 -1.59
C ALA A 160 -6.92 1.59 -0.59
N TRP A 161 -6.14 1.89 0.46
CA TRP A 161 -6.50 2.94 1.41
C TRP A 161 -6.48 4.35 0.78
N LEU A 162 -5.49 4.64 -0.08
CA LEU A 162 -5.44 5.92 -0.78
C LEU A 162 -6.59 6.07 -1.79
N GLN A 163 -6.98 4.98 -2.45
CA GLN A 163 -8.13 4.95 -3.34
C GLN A 163 -9.44 5.17 -2.55
N TYR A 164 -9.64 4.45 -1.44
CA TYR A 164 -10.76 4.67 -0.53
C TYR A 164 -10.89 6.14 -0.11
N LYS A 165 -9.77 6.79 0.27
CA LYS A 165 -9.79 8.23 0.61
C LYS A 165 -10.16 9.13 -0.56
N ARG A 166 -9.86 8.74 -1.80
CA ARG A 166 -10.30 9.49 -2.99
C ARG A 166 -11.79 9.31 -3.22
N ASP A 167 -12.28 8.08 -3.11
CA ASP A 167 -13.68 7.76 -3.32
C ASP A 167 -14.56 8.45 -2.26
N CYS A 168 -14.15 8.49 -0.99
CA CYS A 168 -14.84 9.25 0.05
C CYS A 168 -14.94 10.74 -0.26
N LYS A 169 -13.91 11.32 -0.89
CA LYS A 169 -13.94 12.74 -1.30
C LYS A 169 -14.89 12.95 -2.47
N THR A 170 -14.87 12.05 -3.45
CA THR A 170 -15.78 12.11 -4.60
C THR A 170 -17.25 11.98 -4.17
N LEU A 171 -17.52 11.10 -3.19
CA LEU A 171 -18.84 10.88 -2.61
C LEU A 171 -19.23 11.92 -1.54
N GLN A 172 -18.39 12.94 -1.30
CA GLN A 172 -18.63 14.00 -0.31
C GLN A 172 -18.93 13.49 1.11
N ILE A 173 -18.29 12.38 1.51
CA ILE A 173 -18.44 11.82 2.85
C ILE A 173 -17.75 12.75 3.87
N PRO A 174 -18.39 13.09 5.00
CA PRO A 174 -17.78 13.91 6.04
C PRO A 174 -16.46 13.31 6.53
N GLU A 175 -15.42 14.13 6.74
CA GLU A 175 -14.10 13.63 7.18
C GLU A 175 -14.15 12.84 8.50
N LYS A 176 -15.15 13.11 9.35
CA LYS A 176 -15.37 12.39 10.61
C LYS A 176 -15.78 10.93 10.40
N GLU A 177 -16.43 10.62 9.29
CA GLU A 177 -16.88 9.26 8.92
C GLU A 177 -15.82 8.50 8.13
N VAL A 178 -14.81 9.21 7.59
CA VAL A 178 -13.71 8.59 6.85
C VAL A 178 -12.83 7.79 7.80
N MET A 179 -12.68 6.51 7.49
CA MET A 179 -11.90 5.60 8.31
C MET A 179 -10.41 5.99 8.33
N ASN A 180 -9.85 6.02 9.54
CA ASN A 180 -8.40 6.12 9.68
C ASN A 180 -7.74 4.84 9.15
N ARG A 181 -6.45 4.94 8.80
CA ARG A 181 -5.74 3.82 8.15
C ARG A 181 -5.73 2.54 8.99
N ARG A 182 -5.58 2.63 10.31
CA ARG A 182 -5.55 1.47 11.20
C ARG A 182 -6.89 0.75 11.19
N HIS A 183 -7.98 1.50 11.25
CA HIS A 183 -9.35 0.98 11.20
C HIS A 183 -9.64 0.35 9.84
N PHE A 184 -9.25 1.01 8.74
CA PHE A 184 -9.35 0.45 7.39
C PHE A 184 -8.61 -0.89 7.26
N GLN A 185 -7.37 -0.98 7.75
CA GLN A 185 -6.60 -2.23 7.73
C GLN A 185 -7.22 -3.33 8.60
N ALA A 186 -7.78 -2.98 9.76
CA ALA A 186 -8.47 -3.93 10.62
C ALA A 186 -9.72 -4.48 9.95
N GLN A 187 -10.54 -3.61 9.36
CA GLN A 187 -11.73 -4.03 8.61
C GLN A 187 -11.36 -4.91 7.42
N LEU A 188 -10.37 -4.52 6.62
CA LEU A 188 -9.87 -5.34 5.50
C LEU A 188 -9.43 -6.74 5.97
N ALA A 189 -8.71 -6.82 7.09
CA ALA A 189 -8.28 -8.10 7.64
C ALA A 189 -9.47 -8.96 8.11
N THR A 190 -10.44 -8.36 8.82
CA THR A 190 -11.66 -9.05 9.25
C THR A 190 -12.45 -9.56 8.05
N SER A 191 -12.64 -8.74 7.02
CA SER A 191 -13.35 -9.11 5.81
C SER A 191 -12.68 -10.31 5.13
N LEU A 192 -11.36 -10.27 4.92
CA LEU A 192 -10.61 -11.37 4.29
C LEU A 192 -10.63 -12.69 5.08
N ILE A 193 -10.68 -12.62 6.41
CA ILE A 193 -10.78 -13.80 7.28
C ILE A 193 -12.18 -14.42 7.18
N GLN A 194 -13.21 -13.57 7.14
CA GLN A 194 -14.61 -14.01 7.14
C GLN A 194 -15.09 -14.49 5.77
N THR A 195 -14.58 -13.95 4.67
CA THR A 195 -14.91 -14.43 3.32
C THR A 195 -14.33 -15.80 2.99
N ASN A 196 -13.35 -16.30 3.76
CA ASN A 196 -12.57 -17.50 3.44
C ASN A 196 -12.72 -18.62 4.49
N THR A 197 -13.96 -18.83 4.95
CA THR A 197 -14.36 -19.81 5.97
C THR A 197 -14.46 -21.25 5.45
N MET A 198 -13.92 -21.56 4.26
CA MET A 198 -13.79 -22.96 3.84
C MET A 198 -13.03 -23.75 4.91
N LYS A 199 -13.69 -24.77 5.50
CA LYS A 199 -13.14 -25.60 6.57
C LYS A 199 -11.79 -26.18 6.14
N ARG A 200 -10.69 -25.53 6.53
CA ARG A 200 -9.33 -26.06 6.32
C ARG A 200 -9.00 -27.03 7.44
N GLY A 201 -9.01 -28.31 7.10
CA GLY A 201 -8.55 -29.40 7.98
C GLY A 201 -8.97 -30.77 7.46
N ARG A 202 -8.21 -31.80 7.83
CA ARG A 202 -8.68 -33.20 7.72
C ARG A 202 -9.91 -33.34 8.62
N PRO A 203 -11.03 -33.94 8.17
CA PRO A 203 -12.19 -34.17 9.02
C PRO A 203 -11.73 -34.89 10.29
N SER A 204 -11.94 -34.25 11.44
CA SER A 204 -11.69 -34.87 12.73
C SER A 204 -12.99 -35.57 13.14
N MET A 205 -12.91 -36.87 13.41
CA MET A 205 -14.02 -37.71 13.88
C MET A 205 -14.30 -37.55 15.38
N ASP A 206 -13.66 -36.58 16.05
CA ASP A 206 -13.71 -36.44 17.49
C ASP A 206 -14.59 -35.25 17.89
N GLU A 207 -15.78 -35.55 18.42
CA GLU A 207 -16.78 -34.59 18.89
C GLU A 207 -16.38 -33.89 20.21
N SER A 208 -15.26 -34.27 20.82
CA SER A 208 -14.89 -33.84 22.17
C SER A 208 -14.08 -32.54 22.25
N ARG A 209 -14.41 -31.51 21.46
CA ARG A 209 -13.86 -30.17 21.70
C ARG A 209 -14.76 -29.39 22.66
N ALA A 210 -14.24 -29.15 23.87
CA ALA A 210 -14.84 -28.22 24.83
C ALA A 210 -15.19 -26.89 24.13
N PRO A 211 -16.41 -26.35 24.33
CA PRO A 211 -16.81 -25.12 23.69
C PRO A 211 -15.87 -24.00 24.15
N ARG A 212 -15.07 -23.46 23.21
CA ARG A 212 -14.38 -22.19 23.44
C ARG A 212 -15.43 -21.20 23.92
N ALA A 213 -15.18 -20.56 25.06
CA ALA A 213 -16.03 -19.49 25.58
C ALA A 213 -16.38 -18.55 24.41
N ALA A 214 -17.66 -18.46 24.08
CA ALA A 214 -18.14 -17.66 22.97
C ALA A 214 -17.87 -16.20 23.33
N MET A 215 -16.73 -15.66 22.88
CA MET A 215 -16.55 -14.21 22.80
C MET A 215 -17.74 -13.67 22.01
N ALA A 216 -18.37 -12.61 22.52
CA ALA A 216 -19.46 -11.93 21.82
C ALA A 216 -18.98 -11.64 20.39
N ARG A 217 -19.54 -12.37 19.41
CA ARG A 217 -19.17 -12.18 18.01
C ARG A 217 -19.69 -10.82 17.61
N SER A 218 -18.78 -9.89 17.31
CA SER A 218 -19.15 -8.64 16.66
C SER A 218 -19.80 -8.97 15.32
N ALA A 219 -20.79 -8.16 14.94
CA ALA A 219 -21.42 -8.28 13.63
C ALA A 219 -20.35 -8.22 12.53
N PRO A 220 -20.46 -9.05 11.47
CA PRO A 220 -19.57 -8.97 10.31
C PRO A 220 -19.52 -7.55 9.73
N PRO A 221 -18.37 -7.12 9.17
CA PRO A 221 -18.24 -5.80 8.58
C PRO A 221 -19.15 -5.67 7.35
N PRO A 222 -19.48 -4.42 6.95
CA PRO A 222 -20.33 -4.13 5.79
C PRO A 222 -19.94 -4.88 4.52
N ASP A 223 -18.64 -5.01 4.25
CA ASP A 223 -18.12 -5.64 3.03
C ASP A 223 -18.43 -7.13 2.95
N VAL A 224 -18.60 -7.81 4.09
CA VAL A 224 -18.95 -9.24 4.16
C VAL A 224 -20.46 -9.41 4.16
N ARG A 225 -21.18 -8.59 4.94
CA ARG A 225 -22.65 -8.72 5.04
C ARG A 225 -23.38 -8.25 3.78
N ARG A 226 -22.77 -7.38 2.97
CA ARG A 226 -23.37 -6.78 1.75
C ARG A 226 -22.73 -7.27 0.45
N ASP A 227 -22.01 -8.38 0.48
CA ASP A 227 -21.39 -8.95 -0.72
C ASP A 227 -22.43 -9.59 -1.67
N ASN A 228 -23.69 -9.71 -1.25
CA ASN A 228 -24.79 -10.38 -1.96
C ASN A 228 -24.51 -11.86 -2.29
N VAL A 229 -23.61 -12.52 -1.56
CA VAL A 229 -23.20 -13.91 -1.81
C VAL A 229 -23.47 -14.77 -0.57
N GLY A 230 -24.25 -15.85 -0.73
CA GLY A 230 -24.38 -16.90 0.29
C GLY A 230 -25.24 -16.57 1.51
N HIS A 231 -25.67 -15.32 1.73
CA HIS A 231 -26.50 -14.93 2.87
C HIS A 231 -27.94 -15.43 2.75
N LEU A 232 -28.19 -16.67 3.17
CA LEU A 232 -29.52 -17.29 3.17
C LEU A 232 -30.08 -17.44 4.60
N PRO A 233 -31.39 -17.26 4.79
CA PRO A 233 -32.04 -17.49 6.08
C PRO A 233 -32.16 -18.99 6.38
N MET A 234 -31.75 -19.39 7.58
CA MET A 234 -31.94 -20.74 8.12
C MET A 234 -32.68 -20.69 9.46
N LYS A 235 -33.53 -21.68 9.74
CA LYS A 235 -34.14 -21.84 11.07
C LYS A 235 -33.18 -22.54 12.02
N VAL A 236 -33.04 -22.00 13.23
CA VAL A 236 -32.28 -22.57 14.34
C VAL A 236 -33.21 -22.85 15.52
N GLU A 237 -32.94 -23.93 16.26
CA GLU A 237 -33.79 -24.37 17.39
C GLU A 237 -33.81 -23.34 18.53
N LYS A 238 -32.66 -22.74 18.84
CA LYS A 238 -32.53 -21.76 19.92
C LYS A 238 -32.85 -20.35 19.44
N ARG A 239 -33.98 -19.82 19.90
CA ARG A 239 -34.36 -18.41 19.75
C ARG A 239 -33.29 -17.50 20.37
N GLY A 240 -33.05 -16.36 19.75
CA GLY A 240 -32.20 -15.32 20.33
C GLY A 240 -32.52 -13.94 19.79
N ARG A 241 -31.85 -12.93 20.36
CA ARG A 241 -32.08 -11.53 20.02
C ARG A 241 -31.59 -11.23 18.60
N CYS A 242 -32.38 -10.45 17.87
CA CYS A 242 -32.00 -9.91 16.58
C CYS A 242 -30.82 -8.94 16.72
N VAL A 243 -29.83 -9.03 15.83
CA VAL A 243 -28.68 -8.11 15.83
C VAL A 243 -29.04 -6.72 15.27
N HIS A 244 -30.08 -6.63 14.43
CA HIS A 244 -30.47 -5.40 13.76
C HIS A 244 -31.46 -4.54 14.55
N CYS A 245 -32.46 -5.15 15.21
CA CYS A 245 -33.47 -4.43 16.01
C CYS A 245 -33.31 -4.72 17.50
N LYS A 246 -33.75 -3.79 18.35
CA LYS A 246 -33.56 -3.87 19.81
C LYS A 246 -34.47 -4.91 20.48
N ASP A 247 -35.70 -5.04 19.99
CA ASP A 247 -36.76 -5.79 20.67
C ASP A 247 -37.09 -7.14 20.01
N GLY A 248 -36.51 -7.42 18.84
CA GLY A 248 -36.80 -8.62 18.08
C GLY A 248 -36.11 -9.85 18.64
N TYR A 249 -36.88 -10.95 18.78
CA TYR A 249 -36.36 -12.28 19.07
C TYR A 249 -36.80 -13.25 17.99
N THR A 250 -35.84 -13.94 17.38
CA THR A 250 -36.02 -14.72 16.16
C THR A 250 -35.33 -16.08 16.26
N THR A 251 -35.88 -17.06 15.57
CA THR A 251 -35.27 -18.38 15.30
C THR A 251 -34.63 -18.42 13.91
N THR A 252 -34.65 -17.32 13.17
CA THR A 252 -33.97 -17.21 11.87
C THR A 252 -32.55 -16.68 12.05
N ALA A 253 -31.58 -17.40 11.49
CA ALA A 253 -30.17 -17.01 11.44
C ALA A 253 -29.68 -16.93 9.98
N CYS A 254 -28.63 -16.16 9.72
CA CYS A 254 -27.93 -16.20 8.44
C CYS A 254 -26.87 -17.32 8.45
N ILE A 255 -26.84 -18.15 7.41
CA ILE A 255 -25.89 -19.28 7.29
C ILE A 255 -24.43 -18.80 7.33
N GLU A 256 -24.12 -17.74 6.59
CA GLU A 256 -22.74 -17.24 6.44
C GLU A 256 -22.32 -16.35 7.61
N CYS A 257 -23.20 -15.45 8.04
CA CYS A 257 -22.87 -14.49 9.10
C CYS A 257 -23.00 -15.07 10.53
N ASP A 258 -23.72 -16.20 10.69
CA ASP A 258 -24.08 -16.81 11.98
C ASP A 258 -24.65 -15.78 12.99
N VAL A 259 -25.49 -14.86 12.49
CA VAL A 259 -26.21 -13.85 13.26
C VAL A 259 -27.71 -14.09 13.17
N ARG A 260 -28.43 -13.75 14.24
CA ARG A 260 -29.89 -13.85 14.29
C ARG A 260 -30.55 -12.58 13.77
N LEU A 261 -31.47 -12.74 12.81
CA LEU A 261 -32.17 -11.63 12.15
C LEU A 261 -33.67 -11.93 12.03
N CYS A 262 -34.50 -10.93 12.30
CA CYS A 262 -35.94 -11.06 12.10
C CYS A 262 -36.24 -11.21 10.61
N PHE A 263 -37.04 -12.23 10.29
CA PHE A 263 -37.55 -12.49 8.95
C PHE A 263 -38.99 -12.98 9.10
N ASN A 264 -39.91 -12.03 9.24
CA ASN A 264 -41.34 -12.24 9.38
C ASN A 264 -42.12 -11.10 8.71
N ASP A 265 -43.44 -11.22 8.65
CA ASP A 265 -44.31 -10.28 7.93
C ASP A 265 -44.20 -8.83 8.44
N HIS A 266 -43.86 -8.65 9.72
CA HIS A 266 -43.75 -7.34 10.35
C HIS A 266 -42.34 -6.74 10.29
N ASN A 267 -41.30 -7.58 10.20
CA ASN A 267 -39.91 -7.18 10.32
C ASN A 267 -39.02 -7.97 9.34
N ASN A 268 -38.53 -7.27 8.32
CA ASN A 268 -37.55 -7.79 7.37
C ASN A 268 -36.13 -7.30 7.68
N CYS A 269 -35.68 -7.54 8.91
CA CYS A 269 -34.32 -7.21 9.36
C CYS A 269 -33.25 -8.00 8.59
N PHE A 270 -33.60 -9.19 8.08
CA PHE A 270 -32.70 -10.00 7.27
C PHE A 270 -32.28 -9.26 6.00
N HIS A 271 -33.23 -8.70 5.26
CA HIS A 271 -32.90 -7.92 4.06
C HIS A 271 -32.10 -6.66 4.42
N GLN A 272 -32.59 -5.86 5.37
CA GLN A 272 -31.96 -4.60 5.79
C GLN A 272 -30.51 -4.77 6.28
N PHE A 273 -30.18 -5.91 6.89
CA PHE A 273 -28.82 -6.19 7.36
C PHE A 273 -27.86 -6.57 6.22
N HIS A 274 -28.33 -7.12 5.12
CA HIS A 274 -27.49 -7.54 3.98
C HIS A 274 -27.54 -6.56 2.78
N THR A 275 -28.43 -5.56 2.80
CA THR A 275 -28.42 -4.38 1.92
C THR A 275 -27.77 -3.16 2.57
#